data_AF-X0WPV5-F1
#
_entry.id   AF-X0WPV5-F1
#
_cell.length_a   1.000
_cell.length_b   1.000
_cell.length_c   1.000
_cell.angle_alpha   90.00
_cell.angle_beta   90.00
_cell.angle_gamma   90.00
#
_symmetry.space_group_name_H-M   'P 1'
#
loop_
_entity.id
_entity.type
_entity.pdbx_description
1 polymer ?
#
loop_
_entity_poly.entity_id
_entity_poly.type
_entity_poly.pdbx_seq_one_letter_code
_entity_poly.pdbx_strand_id
1 'polypeptide(L)'
;MKLPTPRSCSLLAGLFLCLGFSQAAAQEEDLAVIQRWLRYADAPNALYHHLSGQAFRLLDEREAAIARLKTRKQWQARQARVRAVLQDIVGPFPEKTPLNPRVTGTLQKDGYRVEKVIYESMPGFYVTAALFIPDGLKGKA
;
A
#
# COMPACT_ATOMS: atom_id res chain seq x y z
N MET A 1 -50.73 -32.84 78.43
CA MET A 1 -49.81 -33.27 79.50
C MET A 1 -48.37 -32.99 79.04
N LYS A 2 -47.53 -32.45 79.92
CA LYS A 2 -46.19 -31.89 79.65
C LYS A 2 -45.21 -32.82 78.90
N LEU A 3 -44.43 -32.22 77.97
CA LEU A 3 -43.06 -32.51 77.47
C LEU A 3 -42.80 -33.91 76.85
N PRO A 4 -41.85 -34.10 75.88
CA PRO A 4 -40.49 -33.54 75.93
C PRO A 4 -39.77 -33.18 74.58
N THR A 5 -38.76 -32.32 74.70
CA THR A 5 -37.54 -32.22 73.84
C THR A 5 -36.75 -33.54 73.85
N PRO A 6 -35.77 -33.88 72.96
CA PRO A 6 -34.71 -32.99 72.44
C PRO A 6 -34.16 -33.34 71.02
N ARG A 7 -33.01 -32.72 70.67
CA ARG A 7 -32.05 -33.04 69.58
C ARG A 7 -32.37 -32.35 68.26
N SER A 8 -31.52 -31.65 67.54
CA SER A 8 -30.09 -31.30 67.52
C SER A 8 -30.03 -30.00 66.67
N CYS A 9 -29.04 -29.13 66.58
CA CYS A 9 -27.64 -29.32 66.25
C CYS A 9 -27.09 -27.88 66.13
N SER A 10 -26.42 -27.36 67.15
CA SER A 10 -25.82 -26.03 67.13
C SER A 10 -24.33 -26.17 66.90
N LEU A 11 -23.91 -26.25 65.64
CA LEU A 11 -22.51 -26.12 65.22
C LEU A 11 -22.49 -25.97 63.70
N LEU A 12 -22.65 -24.74 63.20
CA LEU A 12 -22.20 -24.28 61.87
C LEU A 12 -22.44 -22.77 61.67
N ALA A 13 -22.45 -21.96 62.73
CA ALA A 13 -22.52 -20.49 62.66
C ALA A 13 -21.12 -19.85 62.55
N GLY A 14 -20.18 -20.52 61.85
CA GLY A 14 -18.77 -20.14 61.78
C GLY A 14 -18.18 -20.15 60.37
N LEU A 15 -19.00 -20.19 59.32
CA LEU A 15 -18.53 -20.26 57.93
C LEU A 15 -19.27 -19.28 57.00
N PHE A 16 -19.74 -18.15 57.53
CA PHE A 16 -20.37 -17.07 56.77
C PHE A 16 -19.73 -15.70 57.06
N LEU A 17 -18.43 -15.69 57.40
CA LEU A 17 -17.64 -14.46 57.57
C LEU A 17 -16.38 -14.40 56.68
N CYS A 18 -16.26 -15.30 55.69
CA CYS A 18 -15.11 -15.35 54.78
C CYS A 18 -15.47 -15.35 53.28
N LEU A 19 -16.74 -15.11 52.91
CA LEU A 19 -17.18 -15.08 51.51
C LEU A 19 -17.66 -13.68 51.05
N GLY A 20 -17.40 -12.65 51.84
CA GLY A 20 -17.92 -11.29 51.60
C GLY A 20 -16.97 -10.31 50.91
N PHE A 21 -15.69 -10.63 50.71
CA PHE A 21 -14.72 -9.70 50.09
C PHE A 21 -13.68 -10.48 49.26
N SER A 22 -14.13 -11.03 48.15
CA SER A 22 -13.26 -11.28 47.00
C SER A 22 -13.97 -10.83 45.74
N GLN A 23 -14.40 -9.56 45.73
CA GLN A 23 -14.07 -8.80 44.54
C GLN A 23 -12.55 -8.64 44.60
N ALA A 24 -11.83 -9.55 43.93
CA ALA A 24 -10.61 -9.11 43.29
C ALA A 24 -11.08 -7.93 42.44
N ALA A 25 -10.81 -6.71 42.88
CA ALA A 25 -10.87 -5.57 42.00
C ALA A 25 -9.80 -5.88 40.95
N ALA A 26 -10.18 -6.62 39.91
CA ALA A 26 -9.50 -6.59 38.64
C ALA A 26 -9.58 -5.11 38.28
N GLN A 27 -8.55 -4.38 38.67
CA GLN A 27 -8.37 -3.00 38.31
C GLN A 27 -8.51 -3.00 36.80
N GLU A 28 -9.56 -2.36 36.29
CA GLU A 28 -9.70 -2.15 34.87
C GLU A 28 -8.47 -1.34 34.48
N GLU A 29 -7.49 -2.02 33.90
CA GLU A 29 -6.26 -1.37 33.47
C GLU A 29 -6.67 -0.44 32.33
N ASP A 30 -6.88 0.83 32.67
CA ASP A 30 -7.04 1.89 31.70
C ASP A 30 -5.68 2.11 31.02
N LEU A 31 -5.37 1.20 30.08
CA LEU A 31 -4.21 1.25 29.21
C LEU A 31 -4.35 2.33 28.13
N ALA A 32 -5.38 3.17 28.20
CA ALA A 32 -5.63 4.24 27.26
C ALA A 32 -4.73 5.48 27.51
N VAL A 33 -3.47 5.25 27.89
CA VAL A 33 -2.48 6.28 28.22
C VAL A 33 -2.12 7.18 27.02
N ILE A 34 -2.38 6.71 25.79
CA ILE A 34 -2.03 7.40 24.54
C ILE A 34 -3.21 8.18 23.94
N GLN A 35 -4.43 8.06 24.49
CA GLN A 35 -5.63 8.63 23.85
C GLN A 35 -5.60 10.16 23.72
N ARG A 36 -4.81 10.88 24.52
CA ARG A 36 -4.87 12.35 24.56
C ARG A 36 -3.55 13.08 24.84
N TRP A 37 -2.45 12.60 24.26
CA TRP A 37 -1.22 13.39 24.20
C TRP A 37 -1.21 14.26 22.94
N LEU A 38 -1.18 15.59 23.10
CA LEU A 38 -1.17 16.58 22.01
C LEU A 38 -0.09 16.31 20.94
N ARG A 39 1.01 15.66 21.33
CA ARG A 39 2.15 15.31 20.47
C ARG A 39 1.95 14.00 19.68
N TYR A 40 1.00 13.15 20.08
CA TYR A 40 0.71 11.85 19.47
C TYR A 40 -0.72 11.73 18.96
N ALA A 41 -1.45 12.85 18.86
CA ALA A 41 -2.80 12.90 18.32
C ALA A 41 -2.90 12.36 16.89
N ASP A 42 -1.76 12.25 16.19
CA ASP A 42 -1.65 11.70 14.84
C ASP A 42 -0.55 10.61 14.73
N ALA A 43 -0.30 9.87 15.82
CA ALA A 43 0.70 8.81 15.85
C ALA A 43 0.56 7.74 14.73
N PRO A 44 -0.65 7.33 14.31
CA PRO A 44 -0.80 6.38 13.19
C PRO A 44 -0.17 6.89 11.88
N ASN A 45 -0.10 8.20 11.65
CA ASN A 45 0.48 8.79 10.45
C ASN A 45 1.98 9.13 10.59
N ALA A 46 2.62 8.81 11.72
CA ALA A 46 4.02 9.16 11.95
C ALA A 46 4.97 8.62 10.85
N LEU A 47 4.75 7.39 10.38
CA LEU A 47 5.53 6.81 9.28
C LEU A 47 5.29 7.55 7.96
N TYR A 48 4.02 7.88 7.66
CA TYR A 48 3.66 8.63 6.47
C TYR A 48 4.33 10.01 6.45
N HIS A 49 4.29 10.74 7.57
CA HIS A 49 4.94 12.05 7.71
C HIS A 49 6.45 11.95 7.52
N HIS A 50 7.08 10.92 8.08
CA HIS A 50 8.51 10.68 7.92
C HIS A 50 8.88 10.47 6.44
N LEU A 51 8.21 9.53 5.77
CA LEU A 51 8.47 9.22 4.36
C LEU A 51 8.15 10.39 3.45
N SER A 52 7.04 11.10 3.70
CA SER A 52 6.66 12.28 2.92
C SER A 52 7.66 13.42 3.12
N GLY A 53 8.13 13.64 4.34
CA GLY A 53 9.17 14.63 4.62
C GLY A 53 10.50 14.31 3.93
N GLN A 54 10.88 13.03 3.82
CA GLN A 54 12.03 12.61 3.02
C GLN A 54 11.77 12.85 1.52
N ALA A 55 10.59 12.48 1.02
CA ALA A 55 10.23 12.65 -0.38
C ALA A 55 10.24 14.13 -0.79
N PHE A 56 9.61 15.02 -0.02
CA PHE A 56 9.58 16.45 -0.30
C PHE A 56 10.97 17.07 -0.33
N ARG A 57 11.84 16.71 0.62
CA ARG A 57 13.23 17.17 0.61
C ARG A 57 13.96 16.79 -0.68
N LEU A 58 13.82 15.53 -1.13
CA LEU A 58 14.42 15.06 -2.38
C LEU A 58 13.83 15.75 -3.62
N LEU A 59 12.53 16.08 -3.58
CA LEU A 59 11.86 16.84 -4.64
C LEU A 59 12.39 18.27 -4.72
N ASP A 60 12.56 18.94 -3.58
CA ASP A 60 13.12 20.30 -3.50
C ASP A 60 14.57 20.34 -4.02
N GLU A 61 15.39 19.37 -3.60
CA GLU A 61 16.77 19.22 -4.09
C GLU A 61 16.82 19.04 -5.62
N ARG A 62 15.94 18.17 -6.14
CA ARG A 62 15.79 17.94 -7.58
C ARG A 62 15.37 19.22 -8.30
N GLU A 63 14.40 19.95 -7.77
CA GLU A 63 13.91 21.21 -8.36
C GLU A 63 15.03 22.25 -8.43
N ALA A 64 15.74 22.48 -7.31
CA ALA A 64 16.87 23.40 -7.25
C ALA A 64 17.98 23.01 -8.24
N ALA A 65 18.28 21.71 -8.39
CA ALA A 65 19.26 21.23 -9.36
C ALA A 65 18.83 21.46 -10.81
N ILE A 66 17.53 21.31 -11.12
CA ILE A 66 16.97 21.55 -12.45
C ILE A 66 16.97 23.04 -12.79
N ALA A 67 16.61 23.92 -11.85
CA ALA A 67 16.52 25.36 -12.07
C ALA A 67 17.86 25.99 -12.54
N ARG A 68 18.99 25.35 -12.18
CA ARG A 68 20.36 25.76 -12.55
C ARG A 68 20.74 25.38 -13.99
N LEU A 69 19.98 24.52 -14.67
CA LEU A 69 20.29 24.08 -16.04
C LEU A 69 19.81 25.13 -17.06
N LYS A 70 20.72 25.65 -17.88
CA LYS A 70 20.44 26.71 -18.88
C LYS A 70 20.71 26.29 -20.32
N THR A 71 21.57 25.29 -20.52
CA THR A 71 22.08 24.93 -21.86
C THR A 71 21.67 23.53 -22.27
N ARG A 72 21.59 23.30 -23.59
CA ARG A 72 21.33 21.96 -24.17
C ARG A 72 22.28 20.90 -23.62
N LYS A 73 23.58 21.22 -23.52
CA LYS A 73 24.60 20.29 -23.00
C LYS A 73 24.32 19.88 -21.54
N GLN A 74 23.91 20.82 -20.69
CA GLN A 74 23.55 20.54 -19.30
C GLN A 74 22.31 19.63 -19.21
N TRP A 75 21.30 19.86 -20.07
CA TRP A 75 20.11 19.01 -20.14
C TRP A 75 20.43 17.59 -20.62
N GLN A 76 21.27 17.45 -21.64
CA GLN A 76 21.75 16.15 -22.13
C GLN A 76 22.51 15.38 -21.04
N ALA A 77 23.38 16.07 -20.28
CA ALA A 77 24.10 15.46 -19.16
C ALA A 77 23.14 15.00 -18.06
N ARG A 78 22.10 15.78 -17.74
CA ARG A 78 21.06 15.35 -16.80
C ARG A 78 20.31 14.12 -17.32
N GLN A 79 19.92 14.10 -18.60
CA GLN A 79 19.20 12.98 -19.20
C GLN A 79 20.02 11.67 -19.08
N ALA A 80 21.33 11.74 -19.34
CA ALA A 80 22.23 10.60 -19.17
C ALA A 80 22.26 10.12 -17.71
N ARG A 81 22.39 11.03 -16.74
CA ARG A 81 22.37 10.69 -15.31
C ARG A 81 21.05 10.05 -14.88
N VAL A 82 19.92 10.63 -15.26
CA VAL A 82 18.59 10.09 -14.91
C VAL A 82 18.41 8.70 -15.51
N ARG A 83 18.85 8.47 -16.76
CA ARG A 83 18.80 7.15 -17.39
C ARG A 83 19.61 6.11 -16.59
N ALA A 84 20.83 6.47 -16.17
CA ALA A 84 21.68 5.58 -15.37
C ALA A 84 21.03 5.24 -14.03
N VAL A 85 20.49 6.24 -13.31
CA VAL A 85 19.79 6.02 -12.03
C VAL A 85 18.57 5.12 -12.20
N LEU A 86 17.76 5.34 -13.23
CA LEU A 86 16.59 4.49 -13.50
C LEU A 86 17.00 3.06 -13.84
N GLN A 87 18.11 2.88 -14.57
CA GLN A 87 18.62 1.57 -14.92
C GLN A 87 19.17 0.82 -13.70
N ASP A 88 19.79 1.53 -12.75
CA ASP A 88 20.25 0.97 -11.47
C ASP A 88 19.07 0.53 -10.59
N ILE A 89 18.04 1.37 -10.47
CA ILE A 89 16.84 1.07 -9.66
C ILE A 89 16.03 -0.11 -10.22
N VAL A 90 15.79 -0.12 -11.53
CA VAL A 90 14.97 -1.15 -12.18
C VAL A 90 15.73 -2.46 -12.35
N GLY A 91 17.06 -2.39 -12.45
CA GLY A 91 17.90 -3.53 -12.79
C GLY A 91 17.95 -3.80 -14.32
N PRO A 92 18.67 -4.85 -14.73
CA PRO A 92 18.82 -5.19 -16.14
C PRO A 92 17.49 -5.66 -16.73
N PHE A 93 17.15 -5.14 -17.91
CA PHE A 93 16.04 -5.68 -18.70
C PHE A 93 16.43 -7.06 -19.27
N PRO A 94 15.46 -7.97 -19.44
CA PRO A 94 15.70 -9.22 -20.14
C PRO A 94 16.15 -8.96 -21.59
N GLU A 95 16.78 -9.97 -22.21
CA GLU A 95 17.13 -9.90 -23.62
C GLU A 95 15.90 -9.64 -24.49
N LYS A 96 16.08 -8.83 -25.54
CA LYS A 96 14.98 -8.53 -26.47
C LYS A 96 14.62 -9.78 -27.25
N THR A 97 13.36 -10.20 -27.17
CA THR A 97 12.83 -11.32 -27.94
C THR A 97 11.96 -10.84 -29.09
N PRO A 98 11.77 -11.64 -30.15
CA PRO A 98 10.83 -11.32 -31.23
C PRO A 98 9.41 -11.10 -30.68
N LEU A 99 8.74 -10.06 -31.19
CA LEU A 99 7.42 -9.65 -30.70
C LEU A 99 6.28 -10.59 -31.16
N ASN A 100 6.47 -11.30 -32.29
CA ASN A 100 5.49 -12.23 -32.88
C ASN A 100 4.03 -11.71 -32.92
N PRO A 101 3.76 -10.47 -33.38
CA PRO A 101 2.42 -9.90 -33.35
C PRO A 101 1.50 -10.55 -34.38
N ARG A 102 0.23 -10.72 -34.03
CA ARG A 102 -0.83 -11.24 -34.89
C ARG A 102 -2.10 -10.42 -34.73
N VAL A 103 -2.67 -10.00 -35.85
CA VAL A 103 -4.01 -9.38 -35.85
C VAL A 103 -5.05 -10.49 -35.79
N THR A 104 -5.86 -10.50 -34.74
CA THR A 104 -6.93 -11.49 -34.50
C THR A 104 -8.29 -11.02 -35.00
N GLY A 105 -8.40 -9.75 -35.39
CA GLY A 105 -9.56 -9.22 -36.09
C GLY A 105 -9.55 -7.70 -36.14
N THR A 106 -10.40 -7.16 -37.00
CA THR A 106 -10.50 -5.72 -37.25
C THR A 106 -11.95 -5.28 -37.12
N LEU A 107 -12.17 -4.14 -36.46
CA LEU A 107 -13.47 -3.50 -36.33
C LEU A 107 -13.43 -2.16 -37.07
N GLN A 108 -14.29 -1.97 -38.08
CA GLN A 108 -14.42 -0.67 -38.74
C GLN A 108 -15.36 0.24 -37.93
N LYS A 109 -14.95 1.48 -37.74
CA LYS A 109 -15.75 2.59 -37.19
C LYS A 109 -15.71 3.78 -38.15
N ASP A 110 -16.50 4.79 -37.85
CA ASP A 110 -16.49 6.02 -38.64
C ASP A 110 -15.19 6.78 -38.38
N GLY A 111 -14.39 6.98 -39.42
CA GLY A 111 -13.11 7.70 -39.39
C GLY A 111 -11.91 6.92 -38.85
N TYR A 112 -12.06 5.68 -38.39
CA TYR A 112 -10.97 4.83 -37.94
C TYR A 112 -11.34 3.34 -37.90
N ARG A 113 -10.33 2.47 -37.86
CA ARG A 113 -10.49 1.05 -37.53
C ARG A 113 -9.75 0.67 -36.26
N VAL A 114 -10.19 -0.41 -35.62
CA VAL A 114 -9.53 -1.00 -34.46
C VAL A 114 -9.02 -2.38 -34.83
N GLU A 115 -7.71 -2.58 -34.78
CA GLU A 115 -7.07 -3.88 -34.95
C GLU A 115 -6.83 -4.52 -33.58
N LYS A 116 -7.37 -5.71 -33.37
CA LYS A 116 -7.11 -6.53 -32.18
C LYS A 116 -5.80 -7.27 -32.41
N VAL A 117 -4.78 -6.95 -31.63
CA VAL A 117 -3.43 -7.53 -31.76
C VAL A 117 -3.17 -8.44 -30.57
N ILE A 118 -2.62 -9.62 -30.81
CA ILE A 118 -1.98 -10.44 -29.78
C ILE A 118 -0.50 -10.55 -30.12
N TYR A 119 0.38 -10.40 -29.13
CA TYR A 119 1.82 -10.47 -29.34
C TYR A 119 2.51 -11.08 -28.12
N GLU A 120 3.76 -11.50 -28.28
CA GLU A 120 4.57 -12.08 -27.21
C GLU A 120 5.38 -10.98 -26.50
N SER A 121 5.09 -10.71 -25.22
CA SER A 121 5.92 -9.80 -24.40
C SER A 121 7.20 -10.49 -23.92
N MET A 122 7.14 -11.82 -23.81
CA MET A 122 8.25 -12.75 -23.62
C MET A 122 7.90 -14.04 -24.37
N PRO A 123 8.86 -14.92 -24.69
CA PRO A 123 8.59 -16.17 -25.40
C PRO A 123 7.50 -17.00 -24.70
N GLY A 124 6.40 -17.27 -25.41
CA GLY A 124 5.25 -18.01 -24.88
C GLY A 124 4.31 -17.21 -23.97
N PHE A 125 4.59 -15.93 -23.69
CA PHE A 125 3.74 -15.06 -22.88
C PHE A 125 3.00 -14.03 -23.74
N TYR A 126 1.70 -14.26 -23.94
CA TYR A 126 0.89 -13.45 -24.84
C TYR A 126 0.22 -12.28 -24.13
N VAL A 127 0.30 -11.11 -24.76
CA VAL A 127 -0.37 -9.88 -24.35
C VAL A 127 -1.28 -9.40 -25.49
N THR A 128 -2.47 -8.96 -25.13
CA THR A 128 -3.44 -8.41 -26.08
C THR A 128 -3.37 -6.89 -26.11
N ALA A 129 -3.55 -6.29 -27.29
CA ALA A 129 -3.65 -4.86 -27.50
C ALA A 129 -4.77 -4.54 -28.50
N ALA A 130 -5.29 -3.31 -28.42
CA ALA A 130 -6.20 -2.75 -29.40
C ALA A 130 -5.50 -1.55 -30.05
N LEU A 131 -5.24 -1.63 -31.35
CA LEU A 131 -4.58 -0.57 -32.11
C LEU A 131 -5.63 0.22 -32.89
N PHE A 132 -5.75 1.51 -32.57
CA PHE A 132 -6.69 2.43 -33.20
C PHE A 132 -5.98 3.16 -34.34
N ILE A 133 -6.46 2.97 -35.56
CA ILE A 133 -5.81 3.47 -36.78
C ILE A 133 -6.79 4.35 -37.53
N PRO A 134 -6.51 5.67 -37.67
CA PRO A 134 -7.34 6.57 -38.45
C PRO A 134 -7.45 6.16 -39.92
N ASP A 135 -8.59 6.44 -40.53
CA ASP A 135 -8.77 6.25 -41.96
C ASP A 135 -7.92 7.27 -42.74
N GLY A 136 -7.43 6.87 -43.92
CA GLY A 136 -6.61 7.75 -44.77
C GLY A 136 -5.20 8.03 -44.24
N LEU A 137 -4.72 7.31 -43.21
CA LEU A 137 -3.36 7.43 -42.70
C LEU A 137 -2.34 7.18 -43.83
N LYS A 138 -1.53 8.19 -44.14
CA LYS A 138 -0.42 8.10 -45.11
C LYS A 138 0.88 7.86 -44.36
N GLY A 139 1.20 6.59 -44.10
CA GLY A 139 2.44 6.21 -43.41
C GLY A 139 2.29 4.92 -42.60
N LYS A 140 3.29 4.63 -41.76
CA LYS A 140 3.19 3.56 -40.77
C LYS A 140 2.17 4.00 -39.71
N ALA A 141 1.26 3.10 -39.37
CA ALA A 141 0.49 3.16 -38.13
C ALA A 141 1.43 2.95 -36.94
#